data_AF-A0A8K0TE51-F1
#
_entry.id   AF-A0A8K0TE51-F1
#
_cell.length_a   1.000
_cell.length_b   1.000
_cell.length_c   1.000
_cell.angle_alpha   90.00
_cell.angle_beta   90.00
_cell.angle_gamma   90.00
#
_symmetry.space_group_name_H-M   'P 1'
#
loop_
_entity.id
_entity.type
_entity.pdbx_description
1 polymer ?
#
loop_
_entity_poly.entity_id
_entity_poly.type
_entity_poly.pdbx_seq_one_letter_code
_entity_poly.pdbx_strand_id
1 'polypeptide(L)'
;MEGVKQLKKTATVDARFVFIRPPSLEILERQLRGRGTETEESIQRRLTRAKDEMEYAETGAHDEVIVNDDLETALRQLEDFLLPFEKSQN
;
A
#
# COMPACT_ATOMS: atom_id res chain seq x y z
N MET A 1 -5.66 9.17 2.07
CA MET A 1 -5.84 9.66 0.68
C MET A 1 -5.29 11.05 0.40
N GLU A 2 -5.33 12.02 1.31
CA GLU A 2 -4.98 13.42 0.96
C GLU A 2 -3.55 13.59 0.42
N GLY A 3 -2.54 12.98 1.05
CA GLY A 3 -1.14 13.19 0.66
C GLY A 3 -0.79 12.79 -0.79
N VAL A 4 -1.09 11.54 -1.19
CA VAL A 4 -0.78 11.04 -2.55
C VAL A 4 -1.56 11.79 -3.62
N LYS A 5 -2.86 12.02 -3.39
CA LYS A 5 -3.72 12.74 -4.34
C LYS A 5 -3.32 14.21 -4.48
N GLN A 6 -2.84 14.84 -3.41
CA GLN A 6 -2.32 16.22 -3.47
C GLN A 6 -0.99 16.28 -4.23
N LEU A 7 -0.03 15.38 -3.95
CA LEU A 7 1.25 15.35 -4.65
C LEU A 7 1.11 15.08 -6.15
N LYS A 8 0.23 14.15 -6.54
CA LYS A 8 -0.06 13.88 -7.97
C LYS A 8 -0.69 15.07 -8.70
N LYS A 9 -1.41 15.95 -7.99
CA LYS A 9 -1.99 17.17 -8.57
C LYS A 9 -0.98 18.30 -8.73
N THR A 10 0.02 18.37 -7.86
CA THR A 10 1.03 19.44 -7.90
C THR A 10 2.06 19.23 -9.01
N ALA A 11 2.23 18.00 -9.52
CA ALA A 11 3.05 17.64 -10.70
C ALA A 11 4.52 18.13 -10.70
N THR A 12 5.00 18.67 -9.57
CA THR A 12 6.34 19.27 -9.43
C THR A 12 7.37 18.33 -8.82
N VAL A 13 6.95 17.16 -8.35
CA VAL A 13 7.84 16.16 -7.74
C VAL A 13 7.77 14.89 -8.57
N ASP A 14 8.93 14.49 -9.12
CA ASP A 14 9.12 13.17 -9.69
C ASP A 14 9.12 12.16 -8.53
N ALA A 15 7.94 11.61 -8.23
CA ALA A 15 7.69 10.73 -7.12
C ALA A 15 7.18 9.40 -7.64
N ARG A 16 7.75 8.32 -7.09
CA ARG A 16 7.28 6.95 -7.31
C ARG A 16 6.33 6.57 -6.18
N PHE A 17 5.16 6.09 -6.53
CA PHE A 17 4.07 5.76 -5.62
C PHE A 17 3.94 4.24 -5.53
N VAL A 18 4.21 3.70 -4.35
CA VAL A 18 3.97 2.29 -4.02
C VAL A 18 2.79 2.18 -3.07
N PHE A 19 1.90 1.21 -3.30
CA PHE A 19 0.84 0.86 -2.37
C PHE A 19 1.08 -0.52 -1.76
N ILE A 20 1.24 -0.57 -0.44
CA ILE A 20 1.34 -1.82 0.30
C ILE A 20 -0.07 -2.23 0.73
N ARG A 21 -0.68 -3.17 0.00
CA ARG A 21 -2.04 -3.62 0.26
C ARG A 21 -2.07 -4.83 1.18
N PRO A 22 -3.07 -4.96 2.07
CA PRO A 22 -3.32 -6.23 2.74
C PRO A 22 -3.75 -7.30 1.71
N PRO A 23 -3.56 -8.60 2.01
CA PRO A 23 -3.98 -9.69 1.12
C PRO A 23 -5.49 -9.72 0.88
N SER A 24 -6.28 -9.34 1.90
CA SER A 24 -7.72 -9.14 1.77
C SER A 24 -8.24 -8.26 2.90
N LEU A 25 -9.43 -7.68 2.73
CA LEU A 25 -10.13 -6.94 3.79
C LEU A 25 -10.42 -7.83 5.00
N GLU A 26 -10.76 -9.10 4.77
CA GLU A 26 -11.04 -10.07 5.84
C GLU A 26 -9.78 -10.34 6.69
N ILE A 27 -8.62 -10.52 6.05
CA ILE A 27 -7.36 -10.71 6.77
C ILE A 27 -6.99 -9.44 7.53
N LEU A 28 -7.17 -8.26 6.92
CA LEU A 28 -6.95 -6.98 7.59
C LEU A 28 -7.82 -6.85 8.84
N GLU A 29 -9.12 -7.13 8.73
CA GLU A 29 -10.06 -7.09 9.86
C GLU A 29 -9.61 -8.04 10.98
N ARG A 30 -9.27 -9.28 10.63
CA ARG A 30 -8.79 -10.27 11.60
C ARG A 30 -7.52 -9.79 12.33
N GLN A 31 -6.58 -9.17 11.61
CA GLN A 31 -5.36 -8.62 12.21
C GLN A 31 -5.64 -7.42 13.13
N LEU A 32 -6.51 -6.49 12.71
CA LEU A 32 -6.88 -5.32 13.51
C LEU A 32 -7.58 -5.75 14.80
N ARG A 33 -8.54 -6.67 14.71
CA ARG A 33 -9.23 -7.24 15.87
C ARG A 33 -8.28 -8.03 16.78
N GLY A 34 -7.40 -8.83 16.19
CA GLY A 34 -6.43 -9.66 16.92
C GLY A 34 -5.42 -8.87 17.75
N ARG A 35 -5.15 -7.60 17.39
CA ARG A 35 -4.30 -6.71 18.19
C ARG A 35 -4.94 -6.29 19.50
N GLY A 36 -6.28 -6.27 19.58
CA GLY A 36 -7.02 -5.90 20.78
C GLY A 36 -6.81 -4.45 21.27
N THR A 37 -6.11 -3.62 20.49
CA THR A 37 -5.77 -2.23 20.85
C THR A 37 -6.75 -1.19 20.31
N GLU A 38 -7.73 -1.61 19.51
CA GLU A 38 -8.61 -0.71 18.77
C GLU A 38 -10.08 -0.94 19.10
N THR A 39 -10.88 0.13 19.06
CA THR A 39 -12.33 0.07 19.21
C THR A 39 -13.00 -0.42 17.92
N GLU A 40 -14.22 -0.96 18.03
CA GLU A 40 -15.02 -1.38 16.87
C GLU A 40 -15.15 -0.26 15.83
N GLU A 41 -15.44 0.96 16.29
CA GLU A 41 -15.57 2.13 15.42
C GLU A 41 -14.26 2.46 14.68
N SER A 42 -13.10 2.35 15.36
CA SER A 42 -11.80 2.56 14.72
C SER A 42 -11.54 1.50 13.66
N ILE A 43 -11.85 0.24 13.95
CA ILE A 43 -11.69 -0.89 13.03
C ILE A 43 -12.54 -0.68 11.78
N GLN A 44 -13.83 -0.38 11.93
CA GLN A 44 -14.73 -0.14 10.79
C GLN A 44 -14.25 1.04 9.93
N ARG A 45 -13.84 2.14 10.55
CA ARG A 45 -13.26 3.30 9.82
C ARG A 45 -12.02 2.92 9.02
N ARG A 46 -11.13 2.09 9.58
CA ARG A 46 -9.93 1.62 8.89
C ARG A 46 -10.28 0.68 7.73
N LEU A 47 -11.25 -0.22 7.91
CA LEU A 47 -11.69 -1.15 6.86
C LEU A 47 -12.33 -0.42 5.68
N THR A 48 -13.23 0.54 5.95
CA THR A 48 -13.81 1.39 4.89
C THR A 48 -12.71 2.12 4.13
N ARG A 49 -11.76 2.73 4.84
CA ARG A 49 -10.65 3.43 4.21
C ARG A 49 -9.76 2.49 3.39
N ALA A 50 -9.45 1.30 3.90
CA ALA A 50 -8.64 0.32 3.19
C ALA A 50 -9.33 -0.14 1.91
N LYS A 51 -10.66 -0.33 1.94
CA LYS A 51 -11.45 -0.65 0.74
C LYS A 51 -11.32 0.43 -0.32
N ASP A 52 -11.53 1.71 0.05
CA ASP A 52 -11.41 2.83 -0.88
C ASP A 52 -9.98 2.96 -1.45
N GLU A 53 -8.95 2.66 -0.63
CA GLU A 53 -7.54 2.69 -1.06
C GLU A 53 -7.23 1.53 -2.03
N MET A 54 -7.78 0.33 -1.81
CA MET A 54 -7.65 -0.80 -2.74
C MET A 54 -8.33 -0.52 -4.08
N GLU A 55 -9.56 0.00 -4.08
CA GLU A 55 -10.26 0.39 -5.31
C GLU A 55 -9.50 1.50 -6.07
N TYR A 56 -8.94 2.47 -5.34
CA TYR A 56 -8.11 3.51 -5.96
C TYR A 56 -6.83 2.95 -6.58
N ALA A 57 -6.20 1.95 -5.97
CA ALA A 57 -5.01 1.32 -6.53
C ALA A 57 -5.29 0.60 -7.86
N GLU A 58 -6.48 0.00 -8.03
CA GLU A 58 -6.91 -0.64 -9.27
C GLU A 58 -7.04 0.33 -10.46
N THR A 59 -7.15 1.64 -10.20
CA THR A 59 -7.21 2.66 -11.26
C THR A 59 -5.86 2.92 -11.97
N GLY A 60 -4.78 2.23 -11.56
CA GLY A 60 -3.43 2.50 -12.05
C GLY A 60 -2.80 3.75 -11.42
N ALA A 61 -3.32 4.18 -10.26
CA ALA A 61 -2.83 5.36 -9.56
C ALA A 61 -1.53 5.13 -8.78
N HIS A 62 -0.94 3.93 -8.80
CA HIS A 62 0.35 3.63 -8.16
C HIS A 62 1.26 2.98 -9.20
N ASP A 63 2.55 3.24 -9.09
CA ASP A 63 3.57 2.65 -9.96
C ASP A 63 3.81 1.18 -9.61
N GLU A 64 3.55 0.79 -8.36
CA GLU A 64 3.66 -0.59 -7.87
C GLU A 64 2.61 -0.88 -6.78
N VAL A 65 2.10 -2.12 -6.75
CA VAL A 65 1.16 -2.58 -5.73
C VAL A 65 1.66 -3.89 -5.13
N ILE A 66 2.16 -3.82 -3.90
CA ILE A 66 2.75 -4.95 -3.18
C ILE A 66 1.71 -5.55 -2.25
N VAL A 67 1.54 -6.86 -2.30
CA VAL A 67 0.68 -7.60 -1.36
C VAL A 67 1.48 -7.93 -0.11
N ASN A 68 0.97 -7.54 1.06
CA ASN A 68 1.61 -7.80 2.34
C ASN A 68 1.06 -9.08 3.00
N ASP A 69 1.28 -10.22 2.35
CA ASP A 69 0.92 -11.55 2.86
C ASP A 69 2.12 -12.27 3.51
N ASP A 70 3.29 -12.18 2.87
CA ASP A 70 4.56 -12.70 3.31
C ASP A 70 5.60 -11.57 3.39
N LEU A 71 6.25 -11.46 4.56
CA LEU A 71 7.18 -10.36 4.82
C LEU A 71 8.39 -10.40 3.89
N GLU A 72 8.96 -11.58 3.65
CA GLU A 72 10.14 -11.71 2.80
C GLU A 72 9.84 -11.33 1.36
N THR A 73 8.71 -11.80 0.84
CA THR A 73 8.27 -11.53 -0.53
C THR A 73 7.92 -10.05 -0.71
N ALA A 74 7.16 -9.46 0.22
CA ALA A 74 6.80 -8.05 0.18
C ALA A 74 8.03 -7.14 0.31
N LEU A 75 9.01 -7.53 1.14
CA LEU A 75 10.26 -6.79 1.30
C LEU A 75 11.09 -6.83 0.01
N ARG A 76 11.25 -8.00 -0.61
CA ARG A 76 11.99 -8.13 -1.89
C ARG A 76 11.35 -7.29 -2.99
N GLN A 77 10.02 -7.33 -3.12
CA GLN A 77 9.31 -6.49 -4.11
C GLN A 77 9.52 -4.99 -3.83
N LEU A 78 9.56 -4.60 -2.55
CA LEU A 78 9.81 -3.21 -2.18
C LEU A 78 11.27 -2.81 -2.46
N GLU A 79 12.24 -3.69 -2.19
CA GLU A 79 13.64 -3.47 -2.51
C GLU A 79 13.86 -3.31 -4.02
N ASP A 80 13.29 -4.21 -4.82
CA ASP A 80 13.32 -4.16 -6.28
C ASP A 80 12.65 -2.88 -6.81
N PHE A 81 11.58 -2.44 -6.14
CA PHE A 81 10.96 -1.16 -6.47
C PHE A 81 11.88 0.00 -6.10
N LEU A 82 12.46 0.05 -4.90
CA LEU A 82 13.24 1.20 -4.43
C LEU A 82 14.59 1.34 -5.13
N LEU A 83 15.26 0.23 -5.42
CA LEU A 83 16.59 0.23 -6.02
C LEU A 83 16.46 0.35 -7.55
N PRO A 84 17.07 1.38 -8.18
CA PRO A 84 17.19 1.37 -9.63
C PRO A 84 17.99 0.14 -10.05
N PHE A 85 17.55 -0.55 -11.11
CA PHE A 85 18.35 -1.58 -11.76
C PHE A 85 19.72 -1.00 -12.14
N GLU A 86 20.73 -1.17 -11.30
CA GLU A 86 22.11 -1.11 -11.74
C GLU A 86 22.29 -2.30 -12.68
N LYS A 87 22.10 -2.08 -13.99
CA LYS A 87 22.58 -3.02 -14.98
C LYS A 87 24.08 -3.18 -14.72
N SER A 88 24.46 -4.27 -14.06
CA SER A 88 25.82 -4.77 -14.13
C SER A 88 26.05 -5.08 -15.61
N GLN A 89 26.82 -4.19 -16.24
CA GLN A 89 27.40 -4.39 -17.56
C GLN A 89 28.18 -5.70 -17.50
N ASN A 90 27.82 -6.67 -18.34
CA ASN A 90 28.72 -7.74 -18.74
C ASN A 90 28.58 -7.96 -20.24
#